data_AF-A0A345UAY7-F1
#
_entry.id   AF-A0A345UAY7-F1
#
_cell.length_a   1.000
_cell.length_b   1.000
_cell.length_c   1.000
_cell.angle_alpha   90.00
_cell.angle_beta   90.00
_cell.angle_gamma   90.00
#
_symmetry.space_group_name_H-M   'P 1'
#
loop_
_entity.id
_entity.type
_entity.pdbx_description
1 polymer ?
#
loop_
_entity_poly.entity_id
_entity_poly.type
_entity_poly.pdbx_seq_one_letter_code
_entity_poly.pdbx_strand_id
1 'polypeptide(L)' 'MANFWNNVKRFPRFLFSVIAGFFLTTFYPIFELLKEGNKRVFIVSLIILSITVIVVILRRMLALD' A
#
# COMPACT_ATOMS: atom_id res chain seq x y z
N MET A 1 -11.86 18.43 33.04
CA MET A 1 -10.57 18.01 32.46
C MET A 1 -10.48 16.51 32.14
N ALA A 2 -11.02 15.59 32.94
CA ALA A 2 -10.95 14.15 32.67
C ALA A 2 -11.51 13.73 31.29
N ASN A 3 -12.59 14.37 30.83
CA ASN A 3 -13.18 14.08 29.51
C ASN A 3 -12.26 14.46 28.34
N PHE A 4 -11.50 15.55 28.46
CA PHE A 4 -10.53 15.95 27.43
C PHE A 4 -9.45 14.88 27.25
N TRP A 5 -8.83 14.45 28.35
CA TRP A 5 -7.80 13.42 28.33
C TRP A 5 -8.33 12.05 27.86
N ASN A 6 -9.58 11.72 28.17
CA ASN A 6 -10.23 10.51 27.65
C ASN A 6 -10.43 10.57 26.12
N ASN A 7 -10.79 11.72 25.56
CA ASN A 7 -10.92 11.90 24.11
C ASN A 7 -9.57 11.84 23.40
N VAL A 8 -8.53 12.47 23.96
CA VAL A 8 -7.17 12.42 23.40
C VAL A 8 -6.65 10.98 23.34
N LYS A 9 -6.93 10.15 24.34
CA LYS A 9 -6.56 8.71 24.30
C LYS A 9 -7.36 7.89 23.29
N ARG A 10 -8.60 8.30 22.98
CA ARG A 10 -9.47 7.62 22.00
C ARG A 10 -9.17 8.02 20.55
N PHE A 11 -8.66 9.24 20.34
CA PHE A 11 -8.38 9.78 19.02
C PHE A 11 -7.41 8.92 18.18
N PRO A 12 -6.29 8.39 18.71
CA PRO A 12 -5.42 7.49 17.95
C PRO A 12 -6.17 6.27 17.40
N ARG A 13 -7.01 5.63 18.23
CA ARG A 13 -7.81 4.48 17.79
C ARG A 13 -8.73 4.86 16.63
N PHE A 14 -9.43 5.99 16.75
CA PHE A 14 -10.27 6.51 15.68
C PHE A 14 -9.46 6.77 14.41
N LEU A 15 -8.32 7.44 14.53
CA LEU A 15 -7.46 7.77 13.40
C LEU A 15 -6.97 6.50 12.68
N PHE A 16 -6.49 5.50 13.42
CA PHE A 16 -6.09 4.22 12.84
C PHE A 16 -7.26 3.50 12.17
N SER A 17 -8.45 3.50 12.76
CA SER A 17 -9.64 2.91 12.15
C SER A 17 -10.04 3.60 10.84
N VAL A 18 -10.00 4.94 10.80
CA VAL A 18 -10.31 5.71 9.59
C VAL A 18 -9.26 5.47 8.51
N ILE A 19 -7.98 5.52 8.86
CA ILE A 19 -6.89 5.27 7.92
C ILE A 19 -6.98 3.85 7.35
N ALA A 20 -7.16 2.84 8.21
CA ALA A 20 -7.30 1.46 7.78
C ALA A 20 -8.54 1.27 6.89
N GLY A 21 -9.70 1.81 7.29
CA GLY A 21 -10.92 1.72 6.49
C GLY A 21 -10.80 2.42 5.14
N PHE A 22 -10.17 3.60 5.11
CA PHE A 22 -9.89 4.34 3.87
C PHE A 22 -9.01 3.53 2.92
N PHE A 23 -7.90 2.97 3.40
CA PHE A 23 -7.01 2.18 2.54
C PHE A 23 -7.67 0.88 2.07
N LEU A 24 -8.39 0.17 2.95
CA LEU A 24 -9.09 -1.06 2.57
C LEU A 24 -10.14 -0.82 1.49
N THR A 25 -10.94 0.25 1.63
CA THR A 25 -11.97 0.58 0.64
C THR A 25 -11.38 1.13 -0.66
N THR A 26 -10.36 1.97 -0.58
CA THR A 26 -9.68 2.53 -1.75
C THR A 26 -8.96 1.44 -2.57
N PHE A 27 -8.35 0.46 -1.90
CA PHE A 27 -7.64 -0.63 -2.57
C PHE A 27 -8.51 -1.86 -2.86
N TYR A 28 -9.78 -1.88 -2.44
CA TYR A 28 -10.70 -2.96 -2.74
C TYR A 28 -10.76 -3.34 -4.24
N PRO A 29 -10.85 -2.39 -5.20
CA PRO A 29 -10.85 -2.72 -6.62
C PRO A 29 -9.56 -3.40 -7.08
N ILE A 30 -8.42 -3.07 -6.47
CA ILE A 30 -7.13 -3.72 -6.77
C ILE A 30 -7.17 -5.19 -6.32
N PHE A 31 -7.70 -5.46 -5.13
CA PHE A 31 -7.89 -6.83 -4.66
C PHE A 31 -8.88 -7.61 -5.52
N GLU A 32 -9.92 -6.95 -6.05
CA GLU A 32 -10.87 -7.56 -6.99
C GLU A 32 -10.18 -7.95 -8.31
N LEU A 33 -9.36 -7.06 -8.88
CA LEU A 33 -8.59 -7.33 -10.09
C LEU A 33 -7.60 -8.50 -9.93
N LEU A 34 -7.12 -8.75 -8.73
CA LEU A 34 -6.24 -9.88 -8.42
C LEU A 34 -6.98 -11.23 -8.32
N LYS A 35 -8.31 -11.24 -8.20
CA LYS A 35 -9.09 -12.50 -8.21
C LYS A 35 -9.22 -13.09 -9.61
N GLU A 36 -9.21 -12.25 -10.64
CA GLU A 36 -9.26 -12.71 -12.03
C GLU A 36 -7.88 -13.20 -12.50
N GLY A 37 -7.78 -14.48 -12.89
CA GLY A 37 -6.50 -15.11 -13.22
C GLY A 37 -5.67 -14.35 -14.27
N ASN A 38 -6.29 -13.93 -15.37
CA ASN A 38 -5.60 -13.23 -16.46
C ASN A 38 -5.11 -11.83 -16.02
N LYS A 39 -5.94 -11.08 -15.30
CA LYS A 39 -5.60 -9.75 -14.78
C LYS A 39 -4.54 -9.82 -13.69
N ARG A 40 -4.59 -10.85 -12.84
CA ARG A 40 -3.56 -11.12 -11.82
C ARG A 40 -2.18 -11.31 -12.44
N VAL A 41 -2.07 -12.14 -13.48
CA VAL A 41 -0.78 -12.36 -14.16
C VAL A 41 -0.24 -11.06 -14.74
N PHE A 42 -1.11 -10.26 -15.38
CA PHE A 42 -0.73 -8.95 -15.90
C PHE A 42 -0.19 -8.03 -14.79
N ILE A 43 -0.95 -7.85 -13.70
CA ILE A 43 -0.55 -6.99 -12.58
C ILE A 43 0.77 -7.45 -11.94
N VAL A 44 0.92 -8.75 -11.71
CA VAL A 44 2.15 -9.31 -11.13
C VAL A 44 3.34 -9.10 -12.06
N SER A 45 3.17 -9.32 -13.37
CA SER A 45 4.24 -9.07 -14.35
C SER A 45 4.64 -7.59 -14.40
N LEU A 46 3.68 -6.67 -14.33
CA LEU A 46 3.92 -5.23 -14.31
C LEU A 46 4.71 -4.81 -13.05
N ILE A 47 4.37 -5.38 -11.89
CA ILE A 47 5.09 -5.14 -10.63
C ILE A 47 6.54 -5.64 -10.73
N ILE A 48 6.74 -6.87 -11.21
CA ILE A 48 8.09 -7.45 -11.38
C ILE A 48 8.93 -6.61 -12.33
N LEU A 49 8.35 -6.19 -13.47
CA LEU A 49 9.02 -5.33 -14.44
C LEU A 49 9.42 -4.00 -13.79
N SER A 50 8.51 -3.37 -13.04
CA SER A 50 8.76 -2.11 -12.35
C SER A 50 9.91 -2.23 -11.33
N ILE A 51 9.91 -3.30 -10.52
CA ILE A 51 10.99 -3.58 -9.57
C ILE A 51 12.31 -3.81 -10.31
N THR A 52 12.29 -4.57 -11.40
CA THR A 52 13.49 -4.85 -12.21
C THR A 52 14.08 -3.55 -12.76
N VAL A 53 13.24 -2.66 -13.31
CA VAL A 53 13.67 -1.34 -13.79
C VAL A 53 14.29 -0.52 -12.66
N ILE A 54 13.66 -0.47 -11.49
CA ILE A 54 14.21 0.24 -10.33
C ILE A 54 15.57 -0.33 -9.92
N VAL A 55 15.69 -1.66 -9.84
CA VAL A 55 16.96 -2.32 -9.49
C VAL A 55 18.05 -2.02 -10.52
N VAL A 56 17.73 -2.03 -11.81
CA VAL A 56 18.67 -1.67 -12.87
C VAL A 56 19.12 -0.22 -12.71
N ILE A 57 18.19 0.73 -12.49
CA ILE A 57 18.53 2.13 -12.26
C ILE A 57 19.46 2.26 -11.04
N LEU A 58 19.12 1.64 -9.92
CA LEU A 58 19.93 1.68 -8.71
C LEU A 58 21.32 1.08 -8.95
N ARG A 59 21.43 -0.07 -9.62
CA ARG A 59 22.72 -0.68 -9.99
C ARG A 59 23.59 0.27 -10.80
N ARG A 60 23.01 0.94 -11.80
CA ARG A 60 23.72 1.96 -12.60
C ARG A 60 24.15 3.16 -11.76
N MET A 61 23.31 3.62 -10.83
CA MET A 61 23.68 4.72 -9.93
C MET A 61 24.83 4.36 -8.99
N LEU A 62 24.90 3.09 -8.57
CA LEU A 62 25.99 2.59 -7.72
C LEU A 62 27.22 2.13 -8.53
N ALA A 63 27.22 2.25 -9.86
CA ALA A 63 28.26 1.69 -10.74
C ALA A 63 28.52 0.19 -10.50
N LEU A 64 27.46 -0.53 -10.11
CA LEU A 64 27.45 -1.98 -9.98
C LEU A 64 26.95 -2.54 -11.31
N ASP A 65 27.86 -2.66 -12.28
CA ASP A 65 27.57 -3.27 -13.57
C ASP A 65 27.29 -4.78 -13.45
#